data_AF-A0A939VHQ5-F1
#
_entry.id   AF-A0A939VHQ5-F1
#
_cell.length_a   1.000
_cell.length_b   1.000
_cell.length_c   1.000
_cell.angle_alpha   90.00
_cell.angle_beta   90.00
_cell.angle_gamma   90.00
#
_symmetry.space_group_name_H-M   'P 1'
#
loop_
_entity.id
_entity.type
_entity.pdbx_description
1 polymer ?
#
loop_
_entity_poly.entity_id
_entity_poly.type
_entity_poly.pdbx_seq_one_letter_code
_entity_poly.pdbx_strand_id
1 'polypeptide(L)'
;MKHDDLNLWWTSLSVAQKERVAKKGIKKYTGNEAAEAEYQYPACSAWWNALPEEQKAWIHDHCEHKHGYVLKEWDEANPYGD
;
A
#
# COMPACT_ATOMS: atom_id res chain seq x y z
N MET A 1 -14.56 -8.67 -3.74
CA MET A 1 -14.74 -7.28 -4.17
C MET A 1 -14.75 -7.24 -5.69
N LYS A 2 -15.51 -6.36 -6.34
CA LYS A 2 -15.40 -6.18 -7.80
C LYS A 2 -14.23 -5.22 -8.09
N HIS A 3 -13.63 -5.31 -9.27
CA HIS A 3 -12.55 -4.44 -9.74
C HIS A 3 -12.79 -2.93 -9.45
N ASP A 4 -14.02 -2.46 -9.67
CA ASP A 4 -14.39 -1.06 -9.48
C ASP A 4 -14.29 -0.63 -8.01
N ASP A 5 -14.57 -1.52 -7.07
CA ASP A 5 -14.51 -1.23 -5.63
C ASP A 5 -13.07 -0.98 -5.16
N LEU A 6 -12.10 -1.70 -5.74
CA LEU A 6 -10.67 -1.58 -5.42
C LEU A 6 -10.05 -0.29 -5.96
N ASN A 7 -10.47 0.15 -7.16
CA ASN A 7 -10.02 1.42 -7.72
C ASN A 7 -10.68 2.59 -6.99
N LEU A 8 -11.96 2.48 -6.61
CA LEU A 8 -12.64 3.48 -5.77
C LEU A 8 -11.93 3.61 -4.42
N TRP A 9 -11.62 2.49 -3.76
CA TRP A 9 -10.80 2.50 -2.55
C TRP A 9 -9.46 3.19 -2.78
N TRP A 10 -8.71 2.83 -3.82
CA TRP A 10 -7.44 3.47 -4.12
C TRP A 10 -7.60 4.98 -4.30
N THR A 11 -8.62 5.43 -5.03
CA THR A 11 -8.85 6.86 -5.24
C THR A 11 -9.19 7.62 -3.97
N SER A 12 -9.85 6.99 -3.00
CA SER A 12 -10.22 7.60 -1.71
C SER A 12 -9.02 7.83 -0.78
N LEU A 13 -7.90 7.11 -1.00
CA LEU A 13 -6.67 7.30 -0.25
C LEU A 13 -6.01 8.65 -0.56
N SER A 14 -5.44 9.28 0.46
CA SER A 14 -4.54 10.43 0.30
C SER A 14 -3.26 10.03 -0.44
N VAL A 15 -2.54 11.01 -1.01
CA VAL A 15 -1.26 10.78 -1.70
C VAL A 15 -0.26 10.04 -0.81
N ALA A 16 -0.09 10.47 0.44
CA ALA A 16 0.81 9.83 1.39
C ALA A 16 0.43 8.36 1.68
N GLN A 17 -0.87 8.05 1.75
CA GLN A 17 -1.35 6.68 1.92
C GLN A 17 -1.07 5.83 0.68
N LYS A 18 -1.30 6.36 -0.53
CA LYS A 18 -0.99 5.69 -1.80
C LYS A 18 0.48 5.33 -1.90
N GLU A 19 1.36 6.30 -1.64
CA GLU A 19 2.81 6.08 -1.66
C GLU A 19 3.24 5.04 -0.62
N ARG A 20 2.67 5.09 0.59
CA ARG A 20 3.00 4.12 1.65
C ARG A 20 2.57 2.71 1.29
N VAL A 21 1.37 2.54 0.71
CA VAL A 21 0.89 1.24 0.24
C VAL A 21 1.79 0.73 -0.89
N ALA A 22 2.13 1.59 -1.85
CA ALA A 22 3.00 1.24 -2.96
C ALA A 22 4.40 0.78 -2.50
N LYS A 23 5.07 1.56 -1.65
CA LYS A 23 6.39 1.21 -1.09
C LYS A 23 6.39 -0.18 -0.44
N LYS A 24 5.40 -0.46 0.40
CA LYS A 24 5.28 -1.77 1.06
C LYS A 24 4.94 -2.90 0.09
N GLY A 25 4.03 -2.65 -0.85
CA GLY A 25 3.68 -3.62 -1.88
C GLY A 25 4.90 -4.00 -2.71
N ILE A 26 5.65 -3.01 -3.19
CA ILE A 26 6.87 -3.23 -3.97
C ILE A 26 7.91 -3.99 -3.17
N LYS A 27 8.18 -3.59 -1.92
CA LYS A 27 9.09 -4.34 -1.04
C LYS A 27 8.67 -5.81 -0.90
N LYS A 28 7.36 -6.08 -0.77
CA LYS A 28 6.82 -7.44 -0.63
C LYS A 28 6.92 -8.26 -1.92
N TYR A 29 6.62 -7.66 -3.08
CA TYR A 29 6.51 -8.39 -4.36
C TYR A 29 7.81 -8.42 -5.16
N THR A 30 8.68 -7.43 -5.00
CA THR A 30 9.94 -7.31 -5.75
C THR A 30 11.17 -7.59 -4.88
N GLY A 31 11.05 -7.51 -3.55
CA GLY A 31 12.19 -7.59 -2.63
C GLY A 31 13.14 -6.40 -2.73
N ASN A 32 12.82 -5.37 -3.52
CA ASN A 32 13.71 -4.26 -3.81
C ASN A 32 13.35 -3.04 -2.95
N GLU A 33 14.00 -2.91 -1.78
CA GLU A 33 13.87 -1.74 -0.90
C GLU A 33 14.42 -0.45 -1.53
N ALA A 34 15.36 -0.53 -2.47
CA ALA A 34 15.92 0.65 -3.13
C ALA A 34 14.92 1.32 -4.10
N ALA A 35 13.88 0.59 -4.52
CA ALA A 35 12.85 1.11 -5.41
C ALA A 35 11.88 2.09 -4.72
N GLU A 36 11.92 2.25 -3.39
CA GLU A 36 10.94 3.08 -2.66
C GLU A 36 10.89 4.56 -3.12
N ALA A 37 11.99 5.11 -3.62
CA ALA A 37 12.04 6.48 -4.13
C ALA A 37 11.37 6.63 -5.50
N GLU A 38 11.32 5.56 -6.30
CA GLU A 38 10.80 5.58 -7.68
C GLU A 38 9.27 5.55 -7.73
N TYR A 39 8.63 5.12 -6.64
CA TYR A 39 7.18 4.93 -6.56
C TYR A 39 6.51 5.93 -5.63
N GLN A 40 6.91 7.20 -5.78
CA GLN A 40 6.15 8.35 -5.27
C GLN A 40 5.00 8.70 -6.24
N TYR A 41 4.09 9.57 -5.84
CA TYR A 41 3.06 10.05 -6.75
C TYR A 41 3.69 10.86 -7.89
N PRO A 42 3.30 10.64 -9.17
CA PRO A 42 2.18 9.82 -9.64
C PRO A 42 2.51 8.33 -9.90
N ALA A 43 3.79 7.93 -9.86
CA ALA A 43 4.24 6.56 -10.16
C ALA A 43 3.61 5.48 -9.26
N CYS A 44 3.31 5.78 -7.99
CA CYS A 44 2.57 4.85 -7.10
C CYS A 44 1.19 4.45 -7.67
N SER A 45 0.51 5.37 -8.36
CA SER A 45 -0.80 5.09 -8.96
C SER A 45 -0.66 4.35 -10.28
N ALA A 46 0.40 4.61 -11.06
CA ALA A 46 0.71 3.82 -12.24
C ALA A 46 1.02 2.37 -11.87
N TRP A 47 1.80 2.16 -10.81
CA TRP A 47 2.07 0.83 -10.23
C TRP A 47 0.77 0.14 -9.82
N TRP A 48 -0.07 0.80 -9.03
CA TRP A 48 -1.36 0.24 -8.61
C TRP A 48 -2.18 -0.21 -9.82
N ASN A 49 -2.31 0.64 -10.85
CA ASN A 49 -3.08 0.32 -12.05
C ASN A 49 -2.52 -0.87 -12.83
N ALA A 50 -1.21 -1.08 -12.82
CA ALA A 50 -0.55 -2.20 -13.49
C ALA A 50 -0.68 -3.54 -12.73
N LEU A 51 -1.11 -3.54 -11.47
CA LEU A 51 -1.25 -4.77 -10.68
C LEU A 51 -2.43 -5.63 -11.15
N PRO A 52 -2.29 -6.97 -11.14
CA PRO A 52 -3.40 -7.89 -11.26
C PRO A 52 -4.45 -7.67 -10.16
N GLU A 53 -5.72 -7.91 -10.48
CA GLU A 53 -6.84 -7.70 -9.55
C GLU A 53 -6.72 -8.51 -8.26
N GLU A 54 -6.20 -9.74 -8.34
CA GLU A 54 -5.93 -10.58 -7.17
C GLU A 54 -4.93 -9.94 -6.21
N GLN A 55 -3.87 -9.31 -6.74
CA GLN A 55 -2.88 -8.61 -5.91
C GLN A 55 -3.46 -7.34 -5.31
N LYS A 56 -4.27 -6.60 -6.08
CA LYS A 56 -5.02 -5.44 -5.57
C LYS A 56 -5.94 -5.83 -4.42
N ALA A 57 -6.70 -6.91 -4.58
CA ALA A 57 -7.59 -7.44 -3.55
C ALA A 57 -6.81 -7.87 -2.30
N TRP A 58 -5.68 -8.57 -2.46
CA TRP A 58 -4.84 -8.95 -1.33
C TRP A 58 -4.27 -7.73 -0.59
N ILE A 59 -3.77 -6.72 -1.32
CA ILE A 59 -3.24 -5.48 -0.71
C ILE A 59 -4.36 -4.73 0.00
N HIS A 60 -5.52 -4.59 -0.64
CA HIS A 60 -6.70 -3.97 -0.07
C HIS A 60 -7.10 -4.66 1.24
N ASP A 61 -7.34 -5.97 1.20
CA ASP A 61 -7.75 -6.74 2.37
C ASP A 61 -6.67 -6.69 3.44
N HIS A 62 -5.39 -6.79 3.09
CA HIS A 62 -4.30 -6.62 4.05
C HIS A 62 -4.33 -5.23 4.71
N CYS A 63 -4.65 -4.18 3.97
CA CYS A 63 -4.72 -2.81 4.46
C CYS A 63 -6.04 -2.50 5.20
N GLU A 64 -7.12 -3.23 4.96
CA GLU A 64 -8.37 -3.08 5.68
C GLU A 64 -8.43 -3.97 6.94
N HIS A 65 -8.12 -5.26 6.80
CA HIS A 65 -8.29 -6.27 7.85
C HIS A 65 -7.25 -6.18 8.96
N LYS A 66 -5.97 -5.95 8.61
CA LYS A 66 -4.99 -5.65 9.65
C LYS A 66 -5.21 -4.25 10.17
N HIS A 67 -5.58 -3.29 9.31
CA HIS A 67 -5.33 -1.88 9.61
C HIS A 67 -6.47 -0.92 9.93
N GLY A 68 -7.75 -1.32 9.89
CA GLY A 68 -8.87 -0.50 10.40
C GLY A 68 -8.75 0.97 9.99
N TYR A 69 -8.43 1.21 8.72
CA TYR A 69 -7.95 2.48 8.17
C TYR A 69 -6.79 3.11 8.98
N VAL A 70 -5.57 2.69 8.63
CA VAL A 70 -4.24 3.19 9.08
C VAL A 70 -3.77 2.65 10.45
N LEU A 71 -3.19 1.43 10.57
CA LEU A 71 -2.62 1.06 11.89
C LEU A 71 -1.48 1.97 12.28
N LYS A 72 -1.60 2.33 13.55
CA LYS A 72 -0.54 2.57 14.53
C LYS A 72 0.58 1.52 14.58
N GLU A 73 0.41 0.28 14.12
CA GLU A 73 1.42 -0.80 14.18
C GLU A 73 2.51 -0.70 13.09
N TRP A 74 2.77 0.49 12.58
CA TRP A 74 4.03 0.85 11.90
C TRP A 74 4.83 1.87 12.71
N ASP A 75 4.42 2.14 13.95
CA ASP A 75 5.13 3.00 14.91
C ASP A 75 6.20 2.20 15.70
N GLU A 76 6.25 0.87 15.56
CA GLU A 76 7.25 0.05 16.24
C GLU A 76 8.38 -0.38 15.28
N ALA A 77 9.20 0.61 14.92
CA ALA A 77 10.64 0.43 15.04
C ALA A 77 11.09 1.05 16.36
N ASN A 78 10.50 0.61 17.48
CA ASN A 78 11.14 0.83 18.76
C ASN A 78 10.98 -0.41 19.66
N PRO A 79 12.01 -1.26 19.73
CA PRO A 79 12.03 -2.38 20.68
C PRO A 79 12.20 -1.95 22.16
N TYR A 80 12.24 -0.66 22.49
CA TYR A 80 12.33 -0.13 23.87
C TYR A 80 11.73 1.29 24.04
N GLY A 81 10.75 1.46 24.93
CA GLY A 81 10.35 2.76 25.54
C GLY A 81 8.82 2.87 25.68
N ASP A 82 8.19 2.58 26.81
CA ASP A 82 8.62 2.44 28.22
C ASP A 82 8.22 1.05 28.77
#